data_AF-A0A514WEJ6-F1
#
_entry.id   AF-A0A514WEJ6-F1
#
_cell.length_a   1.000
_cell.length_b   1.000
_cell.length_c   1.000
_cell.angle_alpha   90.00
_cell.angle_beta   90.00
_cell.angle_gamma   90.00
#
_symmetry.space_group_name_H-M   'P 1'
#
loop_
_entity.id
_entity.type
_entity.pdbx_description
1 polymer ?
#
loop_
_entity_poly.entity_id
_entity_poly.type
_entity_poly.pdbx_seq_one_letter_code
_entity_poly.pdbx_strand_id
1 'polypeptide(L)'
;MALAAQQASIEDVKVDLQASPQATASVADGVEIVRLVIAPDGRAAGCSARILGVGPVEDRANCKKLAKMTATPAIDHRGSRVYGAVEFRLIWVTDRLTGSRASPPAGAADLYLPLQRIPDGLRRRVVELRLVVASDGKVENCETVTGSGRAALDKAACDAAVSGGVAPLKDASGTPVRGVQNLSIGFVKQ
;
A
#
# COMPACT_ATOMS: atom_id res chain seq x y z
N MET A 1 16.85 -12.87 19.84
CA MET A 1 15.73 -12.99 18.87
C MET A 1 15.55 -11.63 18.23
N ALA A 2 15.60 -11.52 16.91
CA ALA A 2 15.22 -10.29 16.22
C ALA A 2 13.68 -10.21 16.17
N LEU A 3 13.12 -9.01 16.36
CA LEU A 3 11.67 -8.78 16.20
C LEU A 3 11.35 -8.69 14.71
N ALA A 4 10.20 -9.21 14.29
CA ALA A 4 9.67 -8.95 12.96
C ALA A 4 9.16 -7.51 12.89
N ALA A 5 9.26 -6.88 11.71
CA ALA A 5 8.64 -5.57 11.53
C ALA A 5 7.11 -5.74 11.47
N GLN A 6 6.37 -4.73 11.90
CA GLN A 6 4.91 -4.67 11.86
C GLN A 6 4.47 -3.43 11.10
N GLN A 7 3.47 -3.59 10.23
CA GLN A 7 2.88 -2.47 9.50
C GLN A 7 1.97 -1.65 10.42
N ALA A 8 1.82 -0.35 10.12
CA ALA A 8 0.76 0.43 10.74
C ALA A 8 -0.60 -0.18 10.40
N SER A 9 -1.53 -0.15 11.34
CA SER A 9 -2.87 -0.70 11.17
C SER A 9 -3.91 0.20 11.81
N ILE A 10 -5.10 0.14 11.24
CA ILE A 10 -6.29 0.80 11.77
C ILE A 10 -7.27 -0.33 12.05
N GLU A 11 -7.61 -0.53 13.32
CA GLU A 11 -8.57 -1.55 13.72
C GLU A 11 -9.99 -0.96 13.66
N ASP A 12 -10.89 -1.65 12.94
CA ASP A 12 -12.35 -1.46 12.94
C ASP A 12 -12.89 -0.01 12.82
N VAL A 13 -12.17 0.88 12.12
CA VAL A 13 -12.69 2.23 11.88
C VAL A 13 -13.59 2.24 10.65
N LYS A 14 -14.91 2.30 10.89
CA LYS A 14 -15.91 2.64 9.87
C LYS A 14 -15.84 4.14 9.58
N VAL A 15 -15.22 4.51 8.47
CA VAL A 15 -15.29 5.88 7.96
C VAL A 15 -16.41 5.94 6.94
N ASP A 16 -17.44 6.74 7.22
CA ASP A 16 -18.48 7.01 6.22
C ASP A 16 -17.92 7.99 5.17
N LEU A 17 -17.55 7.43 4.01
CA LEU A 17 -17.04 8.18 2.88
C LEU A 17 -18.18 8.39 1.89
N GLN A 18 -19.01 9.41 2.16
CA GLN A 18 -20.02 9.85 1.19
C GLN A 18 -19.37 10.74 0.12
N ALA A 19 -19.65 10.44 -1.15
CA ALA A 19 -19.33 11.31 -2.28
C ALA A 19 -20.07 12.64 -2.14
N SER A 20 -19.43 13.74 -2.53
CA SER A 20 -20.13 15.02 -2.63
C SER A 20 -21.20 14.99 -3.73
N PRO A 21 -22.30 15.77 -3.61
CA PRO A 21 -23.30 15.90 -4.67
C PRO A 21 -22.72 16.32 -6.04
N GLN A 22 -21.62 17.05 -6.01
CA GLN A 22 -20.89 17.51 -7.19
C GLN A 22 -20.09 16.38 -7.85
N ALA A 23 -19.48 15.49 -7.05
CA ALA A 23 -18.80 14.30 -7.53
C ALA A 23 -19.77 13.26 -8.12
N THR A 24 -21.00 13.17 -7.60
CA THR A 24 -22.03 12.24 -8.11
C THR A 24 -22.64 12.64 -9.45
N ALA A 25 -22.47 13.88 -9.90
CA ALA A 25 -23.11 14.40 -11.11
C ALA A 25 -22.41 13.97 -12.43
N SER A 26 -21.20 13.42 -12.37
CA SER A 26 -20.37 13.10 -13.56
C SER A 26 -19.68 11.73 -13.52
N VAL A 27 -20.11 10.82 -12.64
CA VAL A 27 -19.33 9.61 -12.33
C VAL A 27 -19.41 8.50 -13.38
N ALA A 28 -18.23 7.99 -13.75
CA ALA A 28 -18.03 6.60 -14.11
C ALA A 28 -17.51 5.84 -12.87
N ASP A 29 -17.73 4.52 -12.82
CA ASP A 29 -17.19 3.68 -11.75
C ASP A 29 -15.65 3.80 -11.67
N GLY A 30 -15.07 3.70 -10.48
CA GLY A 30 -13.64 3.91 -10.31
C GLY A 30 -13.06 3.43 -8.99
N VAL A 31 -11.73 3.29 -8.94
CA VAL A 31 -10.99 2.93 -7.73
C VAL A 31 -10.02 4.06 -7.38
N GLU A 32 -10.14 4.59 -6.18
CA GLU A 32 -9.18 5.52 -5.60
C GLU A 32 -8.36 4.78 -4.54
N ILE A 33 -7.03 4.90 -4.61
CA ILE A 33 -6.13 4.38 -3.60
C ILE A 33 -5.63 5.55 -2.77
N VAL A 34 -6.02 5.60 -1.51
CA VAL A 34 -5.54 6.62 -0.56
C VAL A 34 -4.50 6.00 0.36
N ARG A 35 -3.31 6.58 0.39
CA ARG A 35 -2.20 6.20 1.26
C ARG A 35 -2.09 7.21 2.39
N LEU A 36 -2.33 6.76 3.61
CA LEU A 36 -2.17 7.55 4.83
C LEU A 36 -0.83 7.19 5.49
N VAL A 37 0.01 8.18 5.73
CA VAL A 37 1.25 8.01 6.50
C VAL A 37 0.92 8.24 7.97
N ILE A 38 1.24 7.27 8.81
CA ILE A 38 1.00 7.25 10.25
C ILE A 38 2.32 7.54 10.95
N ALA A 39 2.35 8.53 11.85
CA ALA A 39 3.51 8.85 12.68
C ALA A 39 3.73 7.82 13.80
N PRO A 40 4.91 7.82 14.45
CA PRO A 40 5.21 6.95 15.59
C PRO A 40 4.25 7.06 16.78
N ASP A 41 3.53 8.18 16.89
CA ASP A 41 2.50 8.42 17.91
C ASP A 41 1.10 7.92 17.52
N GLY A 42 0.96 7.33 16.33
CA GLY A 42 -0.29 6.77 15.82
C GLY A 42 -1.20 7.78 15.10
N ARG A 43 -0.79 9.04 14.96
CA ARG A 43 -1.59 10.05 14.22
C ARG A 43 -1.26 10.05 12.75
N ALA A 44 -2.23 10.42 11.91
CA ALA A 44 -1.97 10.72 10.52
C ALA A 44 -0.98 11.89 10.40
N ALA A 45 0.13 11.64 9.71
CA ALA A 45 1.21 12.58 9.50
C ALA A 45 1.41 12.94 8.04
N GLY A 46 0.74 12.29 7.10
CA GLY A 46 0.75 12.61 5.67
C GLY A 46 -0.39 11.87 4.95
N CYS A 47 -0.84 12.38 3.81
CA CYS A 47 -1.84 11.70 2.99
C CYS A 47 -1.57 11.98 1.52
N SER A 48 -1.58 10.92 0.72
CA SER A 48 -1.56 11.00 -0.73
C SER A 48 -2.63 10.09 -1.31
N ALA A 49 -3.16 10.46 -2.47
CA ALA A 49 -4.09 9.62 -3.21
C ALA A 49 -3.53 9.38 -4.61
N ARG A 50 -3.84 8.19 -5.14
CA ARG A 50 -3.58 7.82 -6.53
C ARG A 50 -4.86 7.24 -7.09
N ILE A 51 -5.30 7.77 -8.22
CA ILE A 51 -6.50 7.33 -8.91
C ILE A 51 -6.13 6.24 -9.93
N LEU A 52 -6.90 5.15 -9.93
CA LEU A 52 -6.89 4.15 -10.98
C LEU A 52 -8.23 4.19 -11.71
N GLY A 53 -8.27 4.81 -12.90
CA GLY A 53 -9.45 4.93 -13.74
C GLY A 53 -10.05 6.34 -13.82
N VAL A 54 -11.36 6.43 -14.02
CA VAL A 54 -12.13 7.66 -14.32
C VAL A 54 -13.11 8.07 -13.20
N GLY A 55 -12.88 7.57 -11.98
CA GLY A 55 -13.72 7.88 -10.81
C GLY A 55 -13.66 9.35 -10.38
N PRO A 56 -14.54 9.76 -9.44
CA PRO A 56 -14.56 11.14 -8.96
C PRO A 56 -13.26 11.44 -8.21
N VAL A 57 -12.59 12.53 -8.57
CA VAL A 57 -11.39 13.02 -7.89
C VAL A 57 -11.82 13.63 -6.54
N GLU A 58 -11.88 12.82 -5.48
CA GLU A 58 -12.16 13.29 -4.11
C GLU A 58 -10.93 13.24 -3.18
N ASP A 59 -9.73 13.03 -3.74
CA ASP A 59 -8.44 12.89 -3.04
C ASP A 59 -8.29 13.79 -1.81
N ARG A 60 -8.53 15.11 -1.96
CA ARG A 60 -8.40 16.08 -0.85
C ARG A 60 -9.47 15.91 0.22
N ALA A 61 -10.71 15.61 -0.16
CA ALA A 61 -11.81 15.44 0.79
C ALA A 61 -11.61 14.14 1.58
N ASN A 62 -11.23 13.06 0.91
CA ASN A 62 -10.94 11.77 1.55
C ASN A 62 -9.73 11.87 2.47
N CYS A 63 -8.64 12.50 2.03
CA CYS A 63 -7.49 12.77 2.90
C CYS A 63 -7.89 13.58 4.15
N LYS A 64 -8.74 14.60 4.03
CA LYS A 64 -9.19 15.38 5.20
C LYS A 64 -10.03 14.57 6.17
N LYS A 65 -10.85 13.63 5.68
CA LYS A 65 -11.65 12.72 6.52
C LYS A 65 -10.75 11.71 7.22
N LEU A 66 -9.86 11.04 6.47
CA LEU A 66 -8.97 10.00 6.96
C LEU A 66 -7.87 10.54 7.89
N ALA A 67 -7.41 11.77 7.69
CA ALA A 67 -6.41 12.40 8.56
C ALA A 67 -6.85 12.58 10.02
N LYS A 68 -8.15 12.43 10.31
CA LYS A 68 -8.68 12.49 11.67
C LYS A 68 -8.56 11.16 12.42
N MET A 69 -8.18 10.09 11.72
CA MET A 69 -8.07 8.76 12.30
C MET A 69 -6.82 8.65 13.17
N THR A 70 -6.93 7.81 14.19
CA THR A 70 -5.80 7.28 14.95
C THR A 70 -5.58 5.82 14.55
N ALA A 71 -4.33 5.41 14.58
CA ALA A 71 -3.87 4.11 14.11
C ALA A 71 -2.85 3.55 15.09
N THR A 72 -2.70 2.22 15.08
CA THR A 72 -1.53 1.58 15.69
C THR A 72 -0.32 1.89 14.81
N PRO A 73 0.73 2.53 15.35
CA PRO A 73 1.91 2.87 14.56
C PRO A 73 2.66 1.62 14.12
N ALA A 74 3.45 1.76 13.05
CA ALA A 74 4.34 0.69 12.62
C ALA A 74 5.46 0.46 13.64
N ILE A 75 5.89 -0.80 13.75
CA ILE A 75 7.02 -1.22 14.58
C ILE A 75 8.10 -1.76 13.66
N ASP A 76 9.33 -1.27 13.75
CA ASP A 76 10.42 -1.81 12.94
C ASP A 76 11.01 -3.11 13.52
N HIS A 77 11.95 -3.72 12.81
CA HIS A 77 12.63 -4.96 13.22
C HIS A 77 13.41 -4.84 14.54
N ARG A 78 13.57 -3.62 15.08
CA ARG A 78 14.22 -3.34 16.36
C ARG A 78 13.21 -3.09 17.48
N GLY A 79 11.91 -3.20 17.20
CA GLY A 79 10.85 -2.91 18.17
C GLY A 79 10.54 -1.42 18.33
N SER A 80 11.11 -0.54 17.49
CA SER A 80 10.89 0.91 17.60
C SER A 80 9.63 1.33 16.86
N ARG A 81 8.83 2.22 17.46
CA ARG A 81 7.72 2.90 16.76
C ARG A 81 8.29 3.83 15.73
N VAL A 82 7.86 3.67 14.49
CA VAL A 82 8.35 4.45 13.33
C VAL A 82 7.16 4.89 12.50
N TYR A 83 7.40 5.68 11.46
CA TYR A 83 6.35 5.97 10.50
C TYR A 83 5.88 4.68 9.82
N GLY A 84 4.60 4.61 9.49
CA GLY A 84 4.03 3.53 8.70
C GLY A 84 3.09 4.08 7.63
N ALA A 85 2.63 3.21 6.73
CA ALA A 85 1.60 3.56 5.76
C ALA A 85 0.40 2.62 5.86
N VAL A 86 -0.80 3.16 5.74
CA VAL A 86 -2.03 2.39 5.56
C VAL A 86 -2.62 2.78 4.22
N GLU A 87 -2.98 1.79 3.40
CA GLU A 87 -3.61 2.02 2.10
C GLU A 87 -5.08 1.63 2.15
N PHE A 88 -5.92 2.58 1.76
CA PHE A 88 -7.34 2.41 1.59
C PHE A 88 -7.65 2.30 0.10
N ARG A 89 -8.36 1.24 -0.28
CA ARG A 89 -8.96 1.13 -1.62
C ARG A 89 -10.42 1.54 -1.51
N LEU A 90 -10.74 2.70 -2.07
CA LEU A 90 -12.08 3.24 -2.13
C LEU A 90 -12.66 2.86 -3.49
N ILE A 91 -13.75 2.10 -3.48
CA ILE A 91 -14.44 1.65 -4.69
C ILE A 91 -15.70 2.48 -4.85
N TRP A 92 -15.80 3.19 -5.96
CA TRP A 92 -16.97 3.97 -6.34
C TRP A 92 -17.82 3.14 -7.30
N VAL A 93 -19.03 2.78 -6.87
CA VAL A 93 -20.00 2.02 -7.68
C VAL A 93 -21.23 2.90 -7.91
N THR A 94 -21.60 3.10 -9.17
CA THR A 94 -22.84 3.75 -9.57
C THR A 94 -23.95 2.70 -9.78
N ASP A 95 -25.22 3.11 -9.70
CA ASP A 95 -26.39 2.24 -9.89
C ASP A 95 -26.46 1.54 -11.27
N ARG A 96 -25.60 1.94 -12.23
CA ARG A 96 -25.51 1.32 -13.57
C ARG A 96 -24.97 -0.11 -13.55
N LEU A 97 -24.33 -0.56 -12.45
CA LEU A 97 -23.80 -1.92 -12.28
C LEU A 97 -24.59 -2.79 -11.30
N THR A 98 -25.90 -2.58 -11.14
CA THR A 98 -26.78 -3.46 -10.33
C THR A 98 -26.80 -4.94 -10.79
N GLY A 99 -26.11 -5.31 -11.88
CA GLY A 99 -25.95 -6.69 -12.33
C GLY A 99 -24.55 -7.28 -12.30
N SER A 100 -23.48 -6.50 -12.10
CA SER A 100 -22.11 -7.03 -12.16
C SER A 100 -21.27 -6.53 -10.99
N ARG A 101 -21.11 -7.38 -9.97
CA ARG A 101 -20.04 -7.27 -8.98
C ARG A 101 -18.71 -7.53 -9.70
N ALA A 102 -18.27 -6.59 -10.54
CA ALA A 102 -16.92 -6.61 -11.05
C ALA A 102 -16.01 -6.49 -9.82
N SER A 103 -15.45 -7.61 -9.38
CA SER A 103 -14.36 -7.58 -8.41
C SER A 103 -13.27 -6.73 -9.05
N PRO A 104 -12.68 -5.76 -8.32
CA PRO A 104 -11.54 -5.02 -8.83
C PRO A 104 -10.51 -6.03 -9.37
N PRO A 105 -9.86 -5.76 -10.51
CA PRO A 105 -8.80 -6.64 -10.99
C PRO A 105 -7.82 -6.88 -9.85
N ALA A 106 -7.49 -8.16 -9.60
CA ALA A 106 -6.50 -8.56 -8.62
C ALA A 106 -5.25 -7.68 -8.83
N GLY A 107 -4.89 -6.93 -7.79
CA GLY A 107 -4.06 -5.74 -7.91
C GLY A 107 -2.80 -5.98 -8.73
N ALA A 108 -2.54 -5.09 -9.70
CA ALA A 108 -1.21 -4.95 -10.28
C ALA A 108 -0.19 -4.84 -9.14
N ALA A 109 0.89 -5.61 -9.22
CA ALA A 109 1.99 -5.48 -8.28
C ALA A 109 2.61 -4.07 -8.40
N ASP A 110 3.20 -3.59 -7.31
CA ASP A 110 3.89 -2.29 -7.30
C ASP A 110 5.10 -2.31 -8.22
N LEU A 111 5.80 -3.46 -8.25
CA LEU A 111 6.92 -3.72 -9.16
C LEU A 111 6.77 -5.11 -9.80
N TYR A 112 7.41 -5.27 -10.95
CA TYR A 112 7.48 -6.55 -11.63
C TYR A 112 8.93 -7.02 -11.76
N LEU A 113 9.19 -8.23 -11.30
CA LEU A 113 10.48 -8.91 -11.50
C LEU A 113 10.37 -9.83 -12.71
N PRO A 114 11.07 -9.51 -13.81
CA PRO A 114 11.07 -10.35 -15.00
C PRO A 114 11.88 -11.63 -14.78
N LEU A 115 11.30 -12.78 -15.13
CA LEU A 115 11.93 -14.10 -15.07
C LEU A 115 12.02 -14.72 -16.47
N GLN A 116 13.11 -15.44 -16.75
CA GLN A 116 13.27 -16.22 -17.99
C GLN A 116 12.15 -17.25 -18.17
N ARG A 117 11.75 -17.91 -17.09
CA ARG A 117 10.50 -18.67 -17.01
C ARG A 117 9.85 -18.47 -15.66
N ILE A 118 8.53 -18.48 -15.64
CA ILE A 118 7.78 -18.63 -14.39
C ILE A 118 7.86 -20.11 -13.99
N PRO A 119 8.40 -20.45 -12.81
CA PRO A 119 8.42 -21.83 -12.35
C PRO A 119 7.01 -22.38 -12.17
N ASP A 120 6.82 -23.67 -12.45
CA ASP A 120 5.58 -24.35 -12.10
C ASP A 120 5.44 -24.48 -10.58
N GLY A 121 4.20 -24.65 -10.10
CA GLY A 121 3.91 -24.88 -8.68
C GLY A 121 4.03 -23.65 -7.78
N LEU A 122 4.07 -22.43 -8.32
CA LEU A 122 3.91 -21.22 -7.50
C LEU A 122 2.54 -21.22 -6.85
N ARG A 123 2.52 -20.99 -5.53
CA ARG A 123 1.27 -20.71 -4.81
C ARG A 123 0.72 -19.35 -5.18
N ARG A 124 1.61 -18.38 -5.45
CA ARG A 124 1.27 -17.00 -5.83
C ARG A 124 2.28 -16.43 -6.81
N ARG A 125 1.80 -15.62 -7.76
CA ARG A 125 2.63 -14.88 -8.73
C ARG A 125 2.99 -13.47 -8.26
N VAL A 126 2.36 -13.00 -7.18
CA VAL A 126 2.67 -11.75 -6.52
C VAL A 126 3.02 -12.08 -5.07
N VAL A 127 4.12 -11.53 -4.59
CA VAL A 127 4.54 -11.62 -3.19
C VAL A 127 4.34 -10.27 -2.52
N GLU A 128 4.07 -10.30 -1.22
CA GLU A 128 4.01 -9.09 -0.41
C GLU A 128 5.21 -9.08 0.54
N LEU A 129 5.95 -7.99 0.47
CA LEU A 129 7.11 -7.71 1.30
C LEU A 129 6.75 -6.61 2.29
N ARG A 130 7.32 -6.67 3.49
CA ARG A 130 7.33 -5.59 4.48
C ARG A 130 8.75 -5.07 4.59
N LEU A 131 8.90 -3.78 4.32
CA LEU A 131 10.19 -3.12 4.22
C LEU A 131 10.33 -2.08 5.31
N VAL A 132 11.51 -1.98 5.92
CA VAL A 132 11.92 -0.79 6.66
C VAL A 132 12.75 0.05 5.71
N VAL A 133 12.27 1.25 5.39
CA VAL A 133 12.87 2.13 4.38
C VAL A 133 13.31 3.42 5.05
N ALA A 134 14.58 3.76 4.87
CA ALA A 134 15.19 5.00 5.35
C ALA A 134 14.65 6.22 4.60
N SER A 135 14.85 7.42 5.15
CA SER A 135 14.41 8.68 4.53
C SER A 135 15.11 8.98 3.18
N ASP A 136 16.24 8.34 2.89
CA ASP A 136 16.94 8.42 1.60
C ASP A 136 16.47 7.36 0.59
N GLY A 137 15.50 6.51 0.96
CA GLY A 137 14.95 5.45 0.12
C GLY A 137 15.70 4.11 0.17
N LYS A 138 16.76 4.00 0.98
CA LYS A 138 17.43 2.70 1.19
C LYS A 138 16.59 1.75 2.03
N VAL A 139 16.56 0.49 1.63
CA VAL A 139 15.91 -0.58 2.41
C VAL A 139 16.88 -1.08 3.48
N GLU A 140 16.52 -0.89 4.74
CA GLU A 140 17.29 -1.36 5.90
C GLU A 140 16.94 -2.80 6.28
N ASN A 141 15.69 -3.21 6.03
CA ASN A 141 15.20 -4.55 6.30
C ASN A 141 14.11 -4.94 5.30
N CYS A 142 14.11 -6.20 4.87
CA CYS A 142 13.07 -6.78 4.01
C CYS A 142 12.58 -8.10 4.59
N GLU A 143 11.26 -8.22 4.76
CA GLU A 143 10.60 -9.41 5.26
C GLU A 143 9.51 -9.84 4.28
N THR A 144 9.40 -11.14 4.00
CA THR A 144 8.28 -11.67 3.20
C THR A 144 7.06 -11.88 4.10
N VAL A 145 5.97 -11.17 3.83
CA VAL A 145 4.69 -11.32 4.52
C VAL A 145 3.87 -12.42 3.86
N THR A 146 3.70 -12.31 2.54
CA THR A 146 2.97 -13.26 1.73
C THR A 146 3.90 -13.79 0.64
N GLY A 147 4.38 -15.03 0.83
CA GLY A 147 5.33 -15.65 -0.09
C GLY A 147 4.71 -16.34 -1.31
N SER A 148 5.56 -16.57 -2.30
CA SER A 148 5.24 -17.28 -3.55
C SER A 148 5.11 -18.80 -3.37
N GLY A 149 5.57 -19.31 -2.23
CA GLY A 149 5.77 -20.73 -1.98
C GLY A 149 7.14 -21.24 -2.41
N ARG A 150 8.03 -20.36 -2.91
CA ARG A 150 9.42 -20.70 -3.24
C ARG A 150 10.37 -19.67 -2.61
N ALA A 151 11.11 -20.08 -1.59
CA ALA A 151 12.01 -19.20 -0.82
C ALA A 151 13.03 -18.45 -1.70
N ALA A 152 13.53 -19.07 -2.77
CA ALA A 152 14.47 -18.43 -3.69
C ALA A 152 13.85 -17.24 -4.45
N LEU A 153 12.56 -17.31 -4.81
CA LEU A 153 11.86 -16.20 -5.46
C LEU A 153 11.50 -15.10 -4.46
N ASP A 154 11.11 -15.48 -3.25
CA ASP A 154 10.82 -14.53 -2.17
C ASP A 154 12.09 -13.73 -1.81
N LYS A 155 13.24 -14.42 -1.73
CA LYS A 155 14.55 -13.78 -1.59
C LYS A 155 14.88 -12.86 -2.77
N ALA A 156 14.69 -13.31 -4.01
CA ALA A 156 14.97 -12.50 -5.20
C ALA A 156 14.11 -11.22 -5.24
N ALA A 157 12.85 -11.32 -4.81
CA ALA A 157 11.97 -10.16 -4.67
C ALA A 157 12.51 -9.16 -3.63
N CYS A 158 12.95 -9.64 -2.46
CA CYS A 158 13.62 -8.79 -1.47
C CYS A 158 14.90 -8.15 -2.01
N ASP A 159 15.79 -8.92 -2.64
CA ASP A 159 17.05 -8.41 -3.20
C ASP A 159 16.78 -7.35 -4.29
N ALA A 160 15.74 -7.53 -5.10
CA ALA A 160 15.30 -6.55 -6.08
C ALA A 160 14.83 -5.24 -5.41
N ALA A 161 14.03 -5.31 -4.35
CA ALA A 161 13.59 -4.14 -3.60
C ALA A 161 14.78 -3.40 -2.94
N VAL A 162 15.74 -4.14 -2.39
CA VAL A 162 16.94 -3.57 -1.75
C VAL A 162 17.83 -2.87 -2.78
N SER A 163 18.07 -3.50 -3.93
CA SER A 163 18.96 -2.97 -4.97
C SER A 163 18.37 -1.80 -5.76
N GLY A 164 17.07 -1.83 -6.04
CA GLY A 164 16.37 -0.76 -6.76
C GLY A 164 16.10 0.48 -5.91
N GLY A 165 16.13 0.34 -4.58
CA GLY A 165 15.62 1.34 -3.65
C GLY A 165 14.11 1.43 -3.69
N VAL A 166 13.52 2.04 -2.66
CA VAL A 166 12.08 2.24 -2.58
C VAL A 166 11.80 3.68 -2.18
N ALA A 167 10.80 4.29 -2.83
CA ALA A 167 10.42 5.65 -2.49
C ALA A 167 10.09 5.74 -0.98
N PRO A 168 10.72 6.68 -0.24
CA PRO A 168 10.46 6.84 1.18
C PRO A 168 9.03 7.33 1.41
N LEU A 169 8.51 7.08 2.62
CA LEU A 169 7.28 7.72 3.06
C LEU A 169 7.51 9.23 3.17
N LYS A 170 6.46 10.02 3.01
CA LYS A 170 6.50 11.47 3.14
C LYS A 170 5.50 11.93 4.19
N ASP A 171 5.91 12.84 5.06
CA ASP A 171 4.99 13.52 5.97
C ASP A 171 4.16 14.61 5.25
N ALA A 172 3.38 15.37 6.01
CA ALA A 172 2.44 16.37 5.53
C ALA A 172 3.14 17.58 4.88
N SER A 173 4.42 17.78 5.20
CA SER A 173 5.26 18.80 4.56
C SER A 173 5.89 18.30 3.26
N GLY A 174 5.71 17.02 2.94
CA GLY A 174 6.37 16.34 1.82
C GLY A 174 7.78 15.88 2.15
N THR A 175 8.21 15.96 3.42
CA THR A 175 9.56 15.58 3.83
C THR A 175 9.67 14.06 3.89
N PRO A 176 10.69 13.46 3.23
CA PRO A 176 10.96 12.04 3.34
C PRO A 176 11.24 11.60 4.78
N VAL A 177 10.57 10.55 5.23
CA VAL A 177 10.70 9.99 6.58
C VAL A 177 10.99 8.50 6.52
N ARG A 178 11.79 8.02 7.48
CA ARG A 178 12.03 6.59 7.68
C ARG A 178 10.76 5.91 8.20
N GLY A 179 10.41 4.74 7.65
CA GLY A 179 9.24 4.01 8.11
C GLY A 179 9.08 2.60 7.54
N VAL A 180 8.02 1.92 7.96
CA VAL A 180 7.64 0.60 7.46
C VAL A 180 6.58 0.73 6.36
N GLN A 181 6.81 0.07 5.23
CA GLN A 181 5.85 0.00 4.14
C GLN A 181 5.78 -1.39 3.53
N ASN A 182 4.58 -1.75 3.05
CA ASN A 182 4.39 -2.93 2.24
C ASN A 182 4.73 -2.64 0.77
N LEU A 183 5.31 -3.62 0.10
CA LEU A 183 5.61 -3.60 -1.32
C LEU A 183 5.20 -4.94 -1.95
N SER A 184 4.40 -4.89 -3.00
CA SER A 184 4.02 -6.07 -3.76
C SER A 184 4.90 -6.23 -4.99
N ILE A 185 5.44 -7.44 -5.20
CA ILE A 185 6.29 -7.76 -6.35
C ILE A 185 5.67 -8.91 -7.14
N GLY A 186 5.38 -8.65 -8.41
CA GLY A 186 4.84 -9.62 -9.35
C GLY A 186 5.94 -10.28 -10.17
N PHE A 187 5.87 -11.58 -10.39
CA PHE A 187 6.75 -12.29 -11.31
C PHE A 187 6.11 -12.35 -12.69
N VAL A 188 6.80 -11.80 -13.69
CA VAL A 188 6.37 -11.82 -15.09
C VAL A 188 7.37 -12.58 -15.94
N LYS A 189 6.89 -13.22 -17.02
CA LYS A 189 7.77 -13.82 -18.00
C LYS A 189 8.37 -12.70 -18.85
N GLN A 190 9.68 -12.76 -19.10
CA GLN A 190 10.34 -11.92 -20.11
C GLN A 190 9.75 -12.14 -21.50
#